data_AF-A0ABD3P825-F1
#
_entry.id   AF-A0ABD3P825-F1
#
_cell.length_a   1.000
_cell.length_b   1.000
_cell.length_c   1.000
_cell.angle_alpha   90.00
_cell.angle_beta   90.00
_cell.angle_gamma   90.00
#
_symmetry.space_group_name_H-M   'P 1'
#
loop_
_entity.id
_entity.type
_entity.pdbx_description
1 polymer ?
#
loop_
_entity_poly.entity_id
_entity_poly.type
_entity_poly.pdbx_seq_one_letter_code
_entity_poly.pdbx_strand_id
1 'polypeptide(L)'
;MAGSSAVIGLPSDGTVLKYDLTDAATLMSDDRQTLSGTSLEVVSGEGGDGAANMVVMEFVKLLVEDGEVPISEYGNNNFIHARGTSELGYHTGRFAFVIDFGDEVAVSDDVTSDETVYDAIVIGAGWAGIRAIETLASEGVSKFLVLEATDRVGGRCRTESWGDGTTNDPNVDPAEQVYDLGADWLYSGTDMSDALDDGGYLDDAVLGGPLDTSMPLGLGYGTFYRQYKNDDDEVGGVTAEALDDAVSSENMDTLWGGFHEFRDNRLDEMGGMSYEEAIDWYIQRWGYTDDEALDFLDLIEASVEVENAGDSSMLDINEIKFFPPGYAVDSYYMSVPGAGFGNIAARYAAQYSSSIRLNSRVVDVDSEAEPDVAVVTYVGEDGVTRVVKAKTVLVTVSLGVLKAGTVNFVPALPENKLASIEAMGFGTINKCILSWNDDAAMVWPEDEMWFMLITPDEETSGRWTTFFNPSSLKGKPSLTSFVAGEDAVAMEGQSDEEVLEDVMTNLRSMFPDISDPDRVIVTRWGVEEDFMGAHSYPVPGRDIAEDAANLSETYGRIYFAGEATGNRWGTTLGAWNTGEEQALAMAQRLMGG
;
A
#
# COMPACT_ATOMS: atom_id res chain seq x y z
N MET A 1 -1.66 -22.44 -26.06
CA MET A 1 -1.05 -23.17 -24.94
C MET A 1 -1.19 -24.66 -25.17
N ALA A 2 -0.34 -25.51 -24.59
CA ALA A 2 -0.54 -26.96 -24.72
C ALA A 2 -1.79 -27.41 -23.95
N GLY A 3 -2.87 -27.76 -24.67
CA GLY A 3 -4.15 -28.18 -24.08
C GLY A 3 -5.31 -27.19 -24.22
N SER A 4 -5.05 -25.97 -24.71
CA SER A 4 -6.12 -25.00 -25.04
C SER A 4 -6.68 -25.24 -26.44
N SER A 5 -7.98 -24.99 -26.64
CA SER A 5 -8.61 -24.95 -27.98
C SER A 5 -8.21 -23.72 -28.79
N ALA A 6 -7.65 -22.70 -28.12
CA ALA A 6 -7.20 -21.45 -28.73
C ALA A 6 -5.70 -21.43 -29.04
N VAL A 7 -5.33 -20.83 -30.17
CA VAL A 7 -3.95 -20.43 -30.51
C VAL A 7 -3.90 -18.98 -30.96
N ILE A 8 -2.72 -18.37 -30.84
CA ILE A 8 -2.45 -17.03 -31.30
C ILE A 8 -1.82 -17.13 -32.69
N GLY A 9 -2.41 -16.41 -33.66
CA GLY A 9 -2.04 -16.46 -35.06
C GLY A 9 -1.83 -15.07 -35.65
N LEU A 10 -1.10 -15.04 -36.75
CA LEU A 10 -0.66 -13.81 -37.43
C LEU A 10 -1.12 -13.90 -38.90
N PRO A 11 -2.21 -13.23 -39.29
CA PRO A 11 -2.66 -13.19 -40.67
C PRO A 11 -1.69 -12.36 -41.53
N SER A 12 -1.87 -12.41 -42.84
CA SER A 12 -1.01 -11.68 -43.78
C SER A 12 -1.02 -10.15 -43.61
N ASP A 13 -2.00 -9.61 -42.91
CA ASP A 13 -2.13 -8.19 -42.60
C ASP A 13 -1.33 -7.75 -41.36
N GLY A 14 -0.67 -8.69 -40.67
CA GLY A 14 0.15 -8.39 -39.50
C GLY A 14 -0.66 -8.08 -38.24
N THR A 15 -1.93 -8.48 -38.17
CA THR A 15 -2.67 -8.42 -36.91
C THR A 15 -2.38 -9.65 -36.04
N VAL A 16 -2.56 -9.54 -34.73
CA VAL A 16 -2.41 -10.69 -33.82
C VAL A 16 -3.79 -11.07 -33.33
N LEU A 17 -4.24 -12.29 -33.60
CA LEU A 17 -5.61 -12.72 -33.33
C LEU A 17 -5.66 -14.13 -32.73
N LYS A 18 -6.69 -14.41 -31.92
CA LYS A 18 -7.00 -15.74 -31.38
C LYS A 18 -7.83 -16.57 -32.37
N TYR A 19 -7.45 -17.83 -32.53
CA TYR A 19 -8.11 -18.82 -33.40
C TYR A 19 -8.46 -20.07 -32.61
N ASP A 20 -9.64 -20.63 -32.85
CA ASP A 20 -10.03 -21.98 -32.42
C ASP A 20 -9.39 -23.02 -33.36
N LEU A 21 -8.88 -24.12 -32.81
CA LEU A 21 -8.27 -25.24 -33.53
C LEU A 21 -8.95 -26.60 -33.26
N THR A 22 -10.16 -26.62 -32.71
CA THR A 22 -10.86 -27.87 -32.37
C THR A 22 -11.03 -28.77 -33.60
N ASP A 23 -11.42 -28.19 -34.74
CA ASP A 23 -11.59 -28.91 -36.02
C ASP A 23 -10.77 -28.29 -37.18
N ALA A 24 -10.68 -26.97 -37.24
CA ALA A 24 -9.91 -26.19 -38.23
C ALA A 24 -9.55 -24.82 -37.64
N ALA A 25 -8.59 -24.09 -38.23
CA ALA A 25 -8.25 -22.73 -37.81
C ALA A 25 -9.36 -21.75 -38.16
N THR A 26 -10.19 -21.41 -37.17
CA THR A 26 -11.29 -20.46 -37.31
C THR A 26 -11.11 -19.30 -36.34
N LEU A 27 -11.24 -18.07 -36.83
CA LEU A 27 -11.11 -16.86 -36.02
C LEU A 27 -12.15 -16.89 -34.88
N MET A 28 -11.71 -16.62 -33.64
CA MET A 28 -12.62 -16.51 -32.50
C MET A 28 -13.44 -15.21 -32.58
N SER A 29 -14.63 -15.20 -31.99
CA SER A 29 -15.51 -14.04 -31.93
C SER A 29 -14.88 -12.89 -31.13
N ASP A 30 -15.31 -11.64 -31.39
CA ASP A 30 -14.70 -10.42 -30.82
C ASP A 30 -14.68 -10.41 -29.29
N ASP A 31 -15.71 -10.96 -28.64
CA ASP A 31 -15.80 -11.14 -27.18
C ASP A 31 -14.76 -12.12 -26.61
N ARG A 32 -14.13 -12.92 -27.48
CA ARG A 32 -13.05 -13.87 -27.14
C ARG A 32 -11.71 -13.47 -27.76
N GLN A 33 -11.60 -12.24 -28.30
CA GLN A 33 -10.33 -11.62 -28.68
C GLN A 33 -9.76 -10.84 -27.49
N THR A 34 -9.41 -11.55 -26.42
CA THR A 34 -8.89 -10.98 -25.16
C THR A 34 -7.42 -10.58 -25.18
N LEU A 35 -6.83 -10.48 -26.37
CA LEU A 35 -5.48 -9.95 -26.54
C LEU A 35 -5.60 -8.45 -26.79
N SER A 36 -4.97 -7.65 -25.94
CA SER A 36 -4.84 -6.21 -26.09
C SER A 36 -3.38 -5.82 -26.24
N GLY A 37 -3.10 -4.60 -26.72
CA GLY A 37 -1.73 -4.10 -26.84
C GLY A 37 -0.83 -4.94 -27.75
N THR A 38 -1.38 -5.60 -28.78
CA THR A 38 -0.61 -6.53 -29.60
C THR A 38 0.41 -5.79 -30.47
N SER A 39 1.68 -6.19 -30.43
CA SER A 39 2.76 -5.65 -31.27
C SER A 39 3.41 -6.77 -32.09
N LEU A 40 4.05 -6.39 -33.21
CA LEU A 40 4.86 -7.29 -34.03
C LEU A 40 6.14 -6.59 -34.46
N GLU A 41 7.26 -7.26 -34.21
CA GLU A 41 8.56 -6.80 -34.67
C GLU A 41 9.27 -7.90 -35.46
N VAL A 42 9.90 -7.53 -36.57
CA VAL A 42 10.79 -8.43 -37.32
C VAL A 42 12.22 -8.13 -36.91
N VAL A 43 12.75 -8.92 -35.99
CA VAL A 43 14.13 -8.80 -35.53
C VAL A 43 15.05 -9.53 -36.50
N SER A 44 15.95 -8.80 -37.15
CA SER A 44 17.00 -9.39 -37.98
C SER A 44 18.06 -10.05 -37.09
N GLY A 45 18.29 -11.35 -37.26
CA GLY A 45 19.26 -12.07 -36.42
C GLY A 45 20.67 -11.50 -36.59
N GLU A 46 21.33 -11.16 -35.49
CA GLU A 46 22.74 -10.75 -35.50
C GLU A 46 23.65 -11.97 -35.67
N GLY A 47 24.21 -12.14 -36.87
CA GLY A 47 25.27 -13.12 -37.08
C GLY A 47 25.44 -13.61 -38.52
N GLY A 48 26.11 -12.83 -39.37
CA GLY A 48 26.65 -13.29 -40.65
C GLY A 48 25.65 -13.82 -41.68
N ASP A 49 26.14 -14.08 -42.89
CA ASP A 49 25.34 -14.50 -44.06
C ASP A 49 24.63 -15.84 -43.77
N GLY A 50 23.34 -15.77 -43.43
CA GLY A 50 22.51 -16.92 -43.07
C GLY A 50 21.68 -16.79 -41.77
N ALA A 51 21.82 -15.73 -40.99
CA ALA A 51 20.97 -15.51 -39.81
C ALA A 51 19.49 -15.34 -40.23
N ALA A 52 18.60 -16.15 -39.65
CA ALA A 52 17.18 -16.09 -39.94
C ALA A 52 16.53 -14.93 -39.19
N ASN A 53 15.74 -14.11 -39.88
CA ASN A 53 14.90 -13.11 -39.21
C ASN A 53 13.89 -13.82 -38.29
N MET A 54 13.81 -13.33 -37.06
CA MET A 54 12.82 -13.72 -36.06
C MET A 54 11.66 -12.73 -36.08
N VAL A 55 10.45 -13.21 -35.84
CA VAL A 55 9.28 -12.33 -35.63
C VAL A 55 8.95 -12.43 -34.15
N VAL A 56 9.06 -11.31 -33.45
CA VAL A 56 8.67 -11.14 -32.05
C VAL A 56 7.23 -10.62 -32.02
N MET A 57 6.42 -11.19 -31.14
CA MET A 57 5.01 -10.83 -30.97
C MET A 57 4.78 -10.57 -29.50
N GLU A 58 4.30 -9.38 -29.17
CA GLU A 58 3.93 -8.99 -27.81
C GLU A 58 2.42 -8.79 -27.73
N PHE A 59 1.84 -9.04 -26.57
CA PHE A 59 0.43 -8.79 -26.29
C PHE A 59 0.18 -8.85 -24.77
N VAL A 60 -0.82 -8.12 -24.32
CA VAL A 60 -1.41 -8.24 -22.99
C VAL A 60 -2.60 -9.18 -23.11
N LYS A 61 -2.69 -10.16 -22.20
CA LYS A 61 -3.85 -11.06 -22.13
C LYS A 61 -4.69 -10.69 -20.90
N LEU A 62 -5.96 -10.39 -21.12
CA LEU A 62 -6.92 -10.24 -20.02
C LEU A 62 -7.15 -11.61 -19.38
N LEU A 63 -6.89 -11.73 -18.08
CA LEU A 63 -6.89 -13.00 -17.37
C LEU A 63 -8.33 -13.48 -17.13
N VAL A 64 -8.57 -14.71 -17.60
CA VAL A 64 -9.77 -15.57 -17.42
C VAL A 64 -10.85 -15.46 -18.53
N GLU A 65 -10.80 -16.43 -19.45
CA GLU A 65 -11.93 -16.88 -20.27
C GLU A 65 -12.33 -18.30 -19.86
N ASP A 66 -13.63 -18.60 -19.79
CA ASP A 66 -14.14 -19.94 -19.44
C ASP A 66 -13.56 -21.04 -20.35
N GLY A 67 -12.85 -22.00 -19.72
CA GLY A 67 -12.29 -23.18 -20.38
C GLY A 67 -10.90 -23.01 -21.02
N GLU A 68 -10.27 -21.83 -20.91
CA GLU A 68 -8.88 -21.63 -21.30
C GLU A 68 -7.92 -21.93 -20.14
N VAL A 69 -6.74 -22.50 -20.44
CA VAL A 69 -5.70 -22.69 -19.42
C VAL A 69 -5.14 -21.31 -19.07
N PRO A 70 -5.11 -20.88 -17.80
CA PRO A 70 -4.49 -19.60 -17.42
C PRO A 70 -3.00 -19.56 -17.78
N ILE A 71 -2.49 -18.38 -18.12
CA ILE A 71 -1.05 -18.16 -18.15
C ILE A 71 -0.62 -18.14 -16.69
N SER A 72 0.27 -19.04 -16.31
CA SER A 72 0.79 -19.11 -14.94
C SER A 72 1.67 -17.89 -14.71
N GLU A 73 1.30 -17.06 -13.73
CA GLU A 73 2.09 -15.91 -13.29
C GLU A 73 3.42 -16.35 -12.67
N TYR A 74 3.42 -17.54 -12.04
CA TYR A 74 4.59 -18.15 -11.41
C TYR A 74 4.77 -19.59 -11.90
N GLY A 75 5.56 -19.76 -12.97
CA GLY A 75 5.88 -21.07 -13.54
C GLY A 75 6.19 -21.05 -15.04
N ASN A 76 6.58 -22.20 -15.59
CA ASN A 76 6.88 -22.32 -17.02
C ASN A 76 5.60 -22.36 -17.87
N ASN A 77 5.40 -21.34 -18.70
CA ASN A 77 4.32 -21.30 -19.69
C ASN A 77 4.76 -21.95 -21.01
N ASN A 78 4.00 -22.95 -21.49
CA ASN A 78 4.30 -23.66 -22.74
C ASN A 78 3.37 -23.22 -23.88
N PHE A 79 3.89 -22.40 -24.80
CA PHE A 79 3.18 -21.97 -25.99
C PHE A 79 3.41 -22.91 -27.18
N ILE A 80 2.40 -23.01 -28.06
CA ILE A 80 2.49 -23.76 -29.32
C ILE A 80 2.52 -22.74 -30.43
N HIS A 81 3.58 -22.75 -31.24
CA HIS A 81 3.65 -21.94 -32.45
C HIS A 81 3.54 -22.82 -33.70
N ALA A 82 3.05 -22.24 -34.80
CA ALA A 82 2.89 -22.86 -36.11
C ALA A 82 3.37 -21.87 -37.18
N ARG A 83 4.28 -22.29 -38.08
CA ARG A 83 4.84 -21.43 -39.14
C ARG A 83 4.42 -21.94 -40.52
N GLY A 84 3.42 -21.30 -41.12
CA GLY A 84 2.94 -21.56 -42.49
C GLY A 84 3.47 -20.54 -43.50
N THR A 85 3.60 -20.92 -44.78
CA THR A 85 4.24 -20.08 -45.81
C THR A 85 3.31 -19.12 -46.55
N SER A 86 2.01 -19.06 -46.24
CA SER A 86 1.11 -17.99 -46.78
C SER A 86 -0.35 -18.05 -46.31
N GLU A 87 -0.79 -19.14 -45.66
CA GLU A 87 -2.12 -19.26 -45.04
C GLU A 87 -1.95 -20.04 -43.73
N LEU A 88 -2.79 -19.77 -42.71
CA LEU A 88 -2.79 -20.49 -41.41
C LEU A 88 -2.87 -22.01 -41.64
N GLY A 89 -1.72 -22.68 -41.63
CA GLY A 89 -1.60 -24.10 -41.91
C GLY A 89 -1.72 -24.92 -40.64
N TYR A 90 -2.56 -25.97 -40.66
CA TYR A 90 -2.61 -26.96 -39.58
C TYR A 90 -1.33 -27.81 -39.61
N HIS A 91 -0.46 -27.67 -38.61
CA HIS A 91 0.79 -28.45 -38.52
C HIS A 91 0.61 -29.71 -37.66
N THR A 92 1.08 -30.85 -38.15
CA THR A 92 0.97 -32.16 -37.47
C THR A 92 2.03 -32.39 -36.38
N GLY A 93 2.95 -31.46 -36.16
CA GLY A 93 4.00 -31.56 -35.13
C GLY A 93 3.91 -30.41 -34.14
N ARG A 94 3.68 -30.72 -32.86
CA ARG A 94 3.62 -29.77 -31.74
C ARG A 94 4.92 -29.86 -30.95
N PHE A 95 5.58 -28.75 -30.68
CA PHE A 95 6.74 -28.66 -29.78
C PHE A 95 6.56 -27.45 -28.86
N ALA A 96 6.95 -27.58 -27.60
CA ALA A 96 6.87 -26.53 -26.59
C ALA A 96 8.23 -25.83 -26.44
N PHE A 97 8.21 -24.56 -26.06
CA PHE A 97 9.37 -23.74 -25.69
C PHE A 97 9.02 -22.86 -24.49
N VAL A 98 10.03 -22.44 -23.73
CA VAL A 98 9.93 -21.55 -22.56
C VAL A 98 10.33 -20.14 -22.99
N ILE A 99 9.60 -19.12 -22.51
CA ILE A 99 9.94 -17.70 -22.66
C ILE A 99 10.40 -17.22 -21.27
N ASP A 100 11.55 -16.54 -21.22
CA ASP A 100 12.13 -15.90 -20.05
C ASP A 100 11.81 -14.39 -20.12
N PHE A 101 11.29 -13.79 -19.05
CA PHE A 101 10.80 -12.41 -19.02
C PHE A 101 11.83 -11.40 -18.49
N GLY A 102 13.08 -11.83 -18.26
CA GLY A 102 14.19 -10.92 -17.98
C GLY A 102 15.01 -10.64 -19.24
N ASP A 103 14.70 -9.55 -19.95
CA ASP A 103 15.67 -8.62 -20.56
C ASP A 103 15.01 -7.66 -21.58
N GLU A 104 15.48 -6.42 -21.53
CA GLU A 104 15.30 -5.27 -22.44
C GLU A 104 13.88 -4.74 -22.72
N VAL A 105 13.47 -3.79 -21.88
CA VAL A 105 12.51 -2.74 -22.23
C VAL A 105 13.08 -1.94 -23.41
N ALA A 106 12.43 -2.01 -24.57
CA ALA A 106 12.75 -1.15 -25.71
C ALA A 106 12.44 0.32 -25.37
N VAL A 107 13.49 1.06 -25.04
CA VAL A 107 13.45 2.51 -24.87
C VAL A 107 13.13 3.14 -26.22
N SER A 108 12.07 3.94 -26.30
CA SER A 108 11.73 4.67 -27.53
C SER A 108 12.88 5.59 -27.94
N ASP A 109 13.13 5.69 -29.25
CA ASP A 109 14.21 6.50 -29.87
C ASP A 109 14.13 8.03 -29.58
N ASP A 110 13.19 8.49 -28.76
CA ASP A 110 13.09 9.85 -28.24
C ASP A 110 13.55 9.94 -26.78
N VAL A 111 14.71 9.36 -26.45
CA VAL A 111 15.39 9.62 -25.18
C VAL A 111 15.91 11.06 -25.18
N THR A 112 15.21 11.96 -24.51
CA THR A 112 15.76 13.28 -24.23
C THR A 112 16.69 13.18 -23.01
N SER A 113 17.99 13.26 -23.24
CA SER A 113 18.99 13.33 -22.16
C SER A 113 19.11 14.77 -21.65
N ASP A 114 18.92 14.97 -20.34
CA ASP A 114 19.36 16.20 -19.68
C ASP A 114 20.87 16.07 -19.41
N GLU A 115 21.69 16.93 -20.02
CA GLU A 115 23.15 16.98 -19.80
C GLU A 115 23.51 17.40 -18.35
N THR A 116 22.52 17.78 -17.55
CA THR A 116 22.68 18.18 -16.16
C THR A 116 23.00 16.98 -15.26
N VAL A 117 24.22 16.95 -14.73
CA VAL A 117 24.59 16.06 -13.62
C VAL A 117 24.20 16.70 -12.28
N TYR A 118 23.27 16.10 -11.56
CA TYR A 118 22.87 16.50 -10.21
C TYR A 118 23.89 16.02 -9.15
N ASP A 119 23.93 16.71 -8.02
CA ASP A 119 24.64 16.20 -6.85
C ASP A 119 23.85 15.04 -6.22
N ALA A 120 22.53 15.18 -6.11
CA ALA A 120 21.63 14.14 -5.58
C ALA A 120 20.35 14.01 -6.43
N ILE A 121 19.89 12.78 -6.65
CA ILE A 121 18.51 12.50 -7.07
C ILE A 121 17.79 11.80 -5.92
N VAL A 122 16.55 12.19 -5.64
CA VAL A 122 15.64 11.49 -4.71
C VAL A 122 14.50 10.89 -5.52
N ILE A 123 14.22 9.62 -5.32
CA ILE A 123 13.15 8.88 -6.00
C ILE A 123 12.01 8.70 -5.00
N GLY A 124 10.88 9.35 -5.27
CA GLY A 124 9.74 9.46 -4.37
C GLY A 124 9.73 10.76 -3.55
N ALA A 125 8.58 11.41 -3.49
CA ALA A 125 8.28 12.63 -2.74
C ALA A 125 7.29 12.38 -1.59
N GLY A 126 7.36 11.20 -0.97
CA GLY A 126 6.78 10.96 0.36
C GLY A 126 7.57 11.66 1.47
N TRP A 127 7.15 11.51 2.74
CA TRP A 127 7.82 12.17 3.87
C TRP A 127 9.32 11.88 3.99
N ALA A 128 9.79 10.67 3.64
CA ALA A 128 11.22 10.36 3.59
C ALA A 128 11.96 11.21 2.56
N GLY A 129 11.44 11.29 1.33
CA GLY A 129 12.03 12.10 0.27
C GLY A 129 11.95 13.60 0.55
N ILE A 130 10.82 14.07 1.09
CA ILE A 130 10.60 15.47 1.48
C ILE A 130 11.57 15.88 2.60
N ARG A 131 11.76 15.03 3.61
CA ARG A 131 12.73 15.31 4.67
C ARG A 131 14.16 15.29 4.12
N ALA A 132 14.48 14.33 3.26
CA ALA A 132 15.79 14.22 2.65
C ALA A 132 16.20 15.48 1.86
N ILE A 133 15.28 16.09 1.08
CA ILE A 133 15.60 17.31 0.33
C ILE A 133 15.83 18.52 1.23
N GLU A 134 15.08 18.66 2.33
CA GLU A 134 15.29 19.74 3.28
C GLU A 134 16.66 19.60 3.95
N THR A 135 17.01 18.37 4.34
CA THR A 135 18.29 18.07 4.99
C THR A 135 19.47 18.24 4.02
N LEU A 136 19.34 17.81 2.76
CA LEU A 136 20.35 18.07 1.73
C LEU A 136 20.55 19.58 1.53
N ALA A 137 19.47 20.35 1.48
CA ALA A 137 19.52 21.80 1.33
C ALA A 137 20.19 22.49 2.54
N SER A 138 19.89 22.04 3.77
CA SER A 138 20.51 22.58 4.99
C SER A 138 22.01 22.29 5.08
N GLU A 139 22.44 21.14 4.56
CA GLU A 139 23.84 20.76 4.42
C GLU A 139 24.56 21.44 3.23
N GLY A 140 23.87 22.32 2.50
CA GLY A 140 24.44 23.11 1.41
C GLY A 140 24.48 22.42 0.06
N VAL A 141 23.85 21.25 -0.08
CA VAL A 141 23.62 20.61 -1.39
C VAL A 141 22.48 21.34 -2.08
N SER A 142 22.77 21.99 -3.21
CA SER A 142 21.80 22.85 -3.91
C SER A 142 21.37 22.33 -5.28
N LYS A 143 22.06 21.31 -5.79
CA LYS A 143 21.78 20.73 -7.11
C LYS A 143 21.16 19.34 -6.96
N PHE A 144 19.92 19.29 -6.50
CA PHE A 144 19.17 18.04 -6.38
C PHE A 144 17.89 18.05 -7.24
N LEU A 145 17.39 16.86 -7.52
CA LEU A 145 16.16 16.61 -8.27
C LEU A 145 15.35 15.52 -7.56
N VAL A 146 14.04 15.72 -7.41
CA VAL A 146 13.10 14.68 -6.96
C VAL A 146 12.28 14.20 -8.14
N LEU A 147 12.20 12.89 -8.31
CA LEU A 147 11.34 12.22 -9.28
C LEU A 147 10.22 11.52 -8.52
N GLU A 148 9.01 12.06 -8.62
CA GLU A 148 7.81 11.51 -8.01
C GLU A 148 6.95 10.87 -9.10
N ALA A 149 6.55 9.62 -8.87
CA ALA A 149 5.84 8.85 -9.88
C ALA A 149 4.39 9.34 -10.06
N THR A 150 3.75 9.82 -8.98
CA THR A 150 2.38 10.33 -9.00
C THR A 150 2.30 11.81 -9.40
N ASP A 151 1.07 12.31 -9.52
CA ASP A 151 0.75 13.71 -9.82
C ASP A 151 0.76 14.61 -8.58
N ARG A 152 1.21 14.10 -7.42
CA ARG A 152 1.22 14.80 -6.13
C ARG A 152 2.42 14.40 -5.28
N VAL A 153 2.82 15.27 -4.35
CA VAL A 153 3.75 14.89 -3.28
C VAL A 153 3.01 14.27 -2.10
N GLY A 154 3.72 13.74 -1.10
CA GLY A 154 3.15 13.21 0.15
C GLY A 154 3.06 11.68 0.20
N GLY A 155 3.16 10.98 -0.94
CA GLY A 155 3.15 9.52 -1.00
C GLY A 155 1.88 8.92 -0.37
N ARG A 156 2.05 8.04 0.62
CA ARG A 156 0.94 7.43 1.39
C ARG A 156 0.22 8.40 2.35
N CYS A 157 0.62 9.68 2.39
CA CYS A 157 -0.20 10.75 2.98
C CYS A 157 -0.98 11.45 1.86
N ARG A 158 -2.21 11.01 1.62
CA ARG A 158 -3.13 11.62 0.65
C ARG A 158 -4.28 12.28 1.40
N THR A 159 -4.33 13.59 1.40
CA THR A 159 -5.47 14.39 1.85
C THR A 159 -6.33 14.75 0.65
N GLU A 160 -7.65 14.61 0.77
CA GLU A 160 -8.62 15.06 -0.21
C GLU A 160 -9.55 16.15 0.37
N SER A 161 -9.75 17.24 -0.37
CA SER A 161 -10.69 18.31 -0.04
C SER A 161 -12.14 17.89 -0.30
N TRP A 162 -13.04 18.29 0.59
CA TRP A 162 -14.44 17.94 0.49
C TRP A 162 -15.18 18.75 -0.58
N GLY A 163 -14.85 20.03 -0.77
CA GLY A 163 -15.56 20.88 -1.72
C GLY A 163 -15.35 20.46 -3.16
N ASP A 164 -14.09 20.30 -3.58
CA ASP A 164 -13.71 20.14 -4.98
C ASP A 164 -12.90 18.88 -5.30
N GLY A 165 -12.60 18.05 -4.30
CA GLY A 165 -11.84 16.81 -4.47
C GLY A 165 -10.35 17.04 -4.76
N THR A 166 -9.83 18.27 -4.59
CA THR A 166 -8.40 18.53 -4.74
C THR A 166 -7.60 17.71 -3.73
N THR A 167 -6.47 17.16 -4.17
CA THR A 167 -5.61 16.32 -3.33
C THR A 167 -4.30 17.00 -3.02
N ASN A 168 -3.89 16.96 -1.75
CA ASN A 168 -2.60 17.50 -1.27
C ASN A 168 -2.36 18.95 -1.72
N ASP A 169 -3.36 19.83 -1.59
CA ASP A 169 -3.24 21.23 -1.97
C ASP A 169 -2.53 22.03 -0.85
N PRO A 170 -1.35 22.62 -1.10
CA PRO A 170 -0.67 23.43 -0.10
C PRO A 170 -1.44 24.70 0.28
N ASN A 171 -2.36 25.17 -0.58
CA ASN A 171 -3.12 26.41 -0.40
C ASN A 171 -4.61 26.17 -0.10
N VAL A 172 -4.98 24.96 0.34
CA VAL A 172 -6.34 24.66 0.75
C VAL A 172 -6.86 25.71 1.74
N ASP A 173 -8.11 26.14 1.56
CA ASP A 173 -8.76 27.06 2.50
C ASP A 173 -8.76 26.41 3.91
N PRO A 174 -8.25 27.07 4.96
CA PRO A 174 -8.26 26.51 6.30
C PRO A 174 -9.65 26.15 6.84
N ALA A 175 -10.72 26.69 6.26
CA ALA A 175 -12.09 26.31 6.59
C ALA A 175 -12.62 25.09 5.81
N GLU A 176 -11.90 24.64 4.78
CA GLU A 176 -12.29 23.50 3.95
C GLU A 176 -12.22 22.20 4.74
N GLN A 177 -13.21 21.34 4.55
CA GLN A 177 -13.20 20.02 5.16
C GLN A 177 -12.26 19.12 4.36
N VAL A 178 -11.39 18.42 5.05
CA VAL A 178 -10.37 17.58 4.41
C VAL A 178 -10.38 16.19 5.02
N TYR A 179 -10.06 15.17 4.22
CA TYR A 179 -10.07 13.77 4.63
C TYR A 179 -8.74 13.12 4.27
N ASP A 180 -8.03 12.60 5.26
CA ASP A 180 -6.79 11.86 5.02
C ASP A 180 -7.14 10.40 4.68
N LEU A 181 -6.72 10.00 3.48
CA LEU A 181 -6.99 8.69 2.90
C LEU A 181 -5.92 7.66 3.30
N GLY A 182 -4.80 8.10 3.90
CA GLY A 182 -3.70 7.25 4.32
C GLY A 182 -3.36 7.46 5.78
N ALA A 183 -2.18 7.99 6.09
CA ALA A 183 -1.84 8.32 7.48
C ALA A 183 -2.59 9.57 7.98
N ASP A 184 -3.12 9.50 9.20
CA ASP A 184 -3.96 10.56 9.82
C ASP A 184 -3.42 11.05 11.16
N TRP A 185 -2.41 10.39 11.72
CA TRP A 185 -1.97 10.58 13.09
C TRP A 185 -0.55 11.15 13.13
N LEU A 186 -0.38 12.27 13.81
CA LEU A 186 0.91 12.89 14.08
C LEU A 186 1.30 12.65 15.55
N TYR A 187 2.34 11.84 15.79
CA TYR A 187 2.84 11.63 17.14
C TYR A 187 3.46 12.90 17.73
N SER A 188 2.98 13.30 18.91
CA SER A 188 3.43 14.48 19.66
C SER A 188 4.79 14.27 20.32
N GLY A 189 5.52 15.36 20.55
CA GLY A 189 6.83 15.32 21.22
C GLY A 189 7.91 14.59 20.42
N THR A 190 7.80 14.62 19.09
CA THR A 190 8.74 14.01 18.16
C THR A 190 9.41 15.10 17.31
N ASP A 191 10.58 14.80 16.75
CA ASP A 191 11.29 15.76 15.89
C ASP A 191 10.43 16.20 14.68
N MET A 192 9.56 15.33 14.18
CA MET A 192 8.60 15.66 13.14
C MET A 192 7.52 16.64 13.64
N SER A 193 6.87 16.36 14.77
CA SER A 193 5.84 17.27 15.31
C SER A 193 6.42 18.64 15.63
N ASP A 194 7.62 18.67 16.21
CA ASP A 194 8.30 19.90 16.59
C ASP A 194 8.69 20.70 15.34
N ALA A 195 9.21 20.05 14.29
CA ALA A 195 9.55 20.72 13.04
C ALA A 195 8.31 21.28 12.30
N LEU A 196 7.16 20.61 12.40
CA LEU A 196 5.92 21.09 11.79
C LEU A 196 5.31 22.28 12.57
N ASP A 197 5.34 22.22 13.90
CA ASP A 197 4.86 23.29 14.79
C ASP A 197 5.77 24.53 14.71
N ASP A 198 7.09 24.36 14.90
CA ASP A 198 8.06 25.46 14.82
C ASP A 198 8.12 26.10 13.42
N GLY A 199 7.80 25.32 12.39
CA GLY A 199 7.68 25.78 11.01
C GLY A 199 6.38 26.54 10.69
N GLY A 200 5.42 26.58 11.62
CA GLY A 200 4.10 27.19 11.44
C GLY A 200 3.19 26.42 10.48
N TYR A 201 3.47 25.15 10.20
CA TYR A 201 2.65 24.34 9.28
C TYR A 201 1.33 23.89 9.91
N LEU A 202 1.22 23.98 11.23
CA LEU A 202 0.05 23.60 12.03
C LEU A 202 -0.76 24.81 12.53
N ASP A 203 -0.31 26.05 12.28
CA ASP A 203 -0.89 27.29 12.83
C ASP A 203 -2.36 27.51 12.47
N ASP A 204 -2.78 27.01 11.30
CA ASP A 204 -4.14 27.16 10.78
C ASP A 204 -5.10 26.07 11.27
N ALA A 205 -4.59 25.04 11.95
CA ALA A 205 -5.36 23.87 12.37
C ALA A 205 -5.74 23.91 13.86
N VAL A 206 -6.91 23.39 14.20
CA VAL A 206 -7.31 23.15 15.59
C VAL A 206 -7.31 21.64 15.85
N LEU A 207 -6.13 21.11 16.19
CA LEU A 207 -5.87 19.67 16.31
C LEU A 207 -6.49 18.98 17.55
N GLY A 208 -7.20 19.72 18.40
CA GLY A 208 -7.70 19.20 19.68
C GLY A 208 -6.57 18.90 20.69
N GLY A 209 -6.92 18.24 21.80
CA GLY A 209 -5.91 17.64 22.69
C GLY A 209 -5.37 16.35 22.08
N PRO A 210 -4.11 15.97 22.37
CA PRO A 210 -3.56 14.77 21.77
C PRO A 210 -4.28 13.54 22.35
N LEU A 211 -4.55 12.56 21.49
CA LEU A 211 -5.25 11.33 21.81
C LEU A 211 -4.25 10.27 22.29
N ASP A 212 -4.66 9.53 23.32
CA ASP A 212 -3.88 8.39 23.79
C ASP A 212 -3.98 7.23 22.77
N THR A 213 -2.82 6.79 22.28
CA THR A 213 -2.66 5.70 21.31
C THR A 213 -2.02 4.46 21.94
N SER A 214 -2.02 4.35 23.27
CA SER A 214 -1.46 3.21 24.00
C SER A 214 -2.22 1.89 23.81
N MET A 215 -3.32 1.89 23.05
CA MET A 215 -4.08 0.69 22.70
C MET A 215 -4.40 0.69 21.20
N PRO A 216 -4.47 -0.49 20.55
CA PRO A 216 -4.88 -0.57 19.14
C PRO A 216 -6.26 0.09 18.96
N LEU A 217 -6.35 0.93 17.93
CA LEU A 217 -7.54 1.66 17.46
C LEU A 217 -8.80 1.50 18.31
N GLY A 218 -8.90 2.30 19.37
CA GLY A 218 -10.14 2.43 20.14
C GLY A 218 -10.44 1.32 21.16
N LEU A 219 -9.72 0.20 21.19
CA LEU A 219 -10.00 -0.90 22.14
C LEU A 219 -9.98 -0.47 23.61
N GLY A 220 -9.16 0.52 23.96
CA GLY A 220 -9.09 1.05 25.33
C GLY A 220 -10.17 2.06 25.71
N TYR A 221 -10.84 2.65 24.72
CA TYR A 221 -11.55 3.93 24.87
C TYR A 221 -12.88 3.99 24.11
N GLY A 222 -13.27 2.93 23.42
CA GLY A 222 -14.45 2.86 22.59
C GLY A 222 -15.65 2.22 23.27
N THR A 223 -16.83 2.55 22.75
CA THR A 223 -18.07 1.85 23.10
C THR A 223 -18.16 0.54 22.30
N PHE A 224 -18.38 -0.57 22.99
CA PHE A 224 -18.55 -1.89 22.37
C PHE A 224 -20.03 -2.18 22.12
N TYR A 225 -20.35 -2.63 20.93
CA TYR A 225 -21.67 -3.11 20.53
C TYR A 225 -21.58 -4.59 20.21
N ARG A 226 -22.57 -5.38 20.61
CA ARG A 226 -22.68 -6.78 20.19
C ARG A 226 -23.80 -6.95 19.20
N GLN A 227 -23.49 -7.56 18.06
CA GLN A 227 -24.44 -7.88 17.01
C GLN A 227 -25.18 -9.19 17.32
N TYR A 228 -26.46 -9.23 16.97
CA TYR A 228 -27.36 -10.37 17.07
C TYR A 228 -28.13 -10.53 15.76
N LYS A 229 -28.39 -11.77 15.37
CA LYS A 229 -29.29 -12.09 14.26
C LYS A 229 -30.75 -11.92 14.66
N ASN A 230 -31.55 -11.38 13.76
CA ASN A 230 -33.00 -11.40 13.92
C ASN A 230 -33.56 -12.75 13.50
N ASP A 231 -33.91 -13.60 14.47
CA ASP A 231 -34.51 -14.92 14.25
C ASP A 231 -35.86 -14.89 13.48
N ASP A 232 -36.52 -13.72 13.40
CA ASP A 232 -37.85 -13.54 12.82
C ASP A 232 -37.84 -12.98 11.37
N ASP A 233 -36.68 -12.61 10.80
CA ASP A 233 -36.59 -12.06 9.43
C ASP A 233 -36.16 -13.14 8.43
N GLU A 234 -37.05 -13.47 7.47
CA GLU A 234 -36.75 -14.40 6.35
C GLU A 234 -35.61 -13.90 5.43
N VAL A 235 -35.12 -12.67 5.65
CA VAL A 235 -34.08 -11.99 4.86
C VAL A 235 -32.73 -11.89 5.61
N GLY A 236 -32.65 -12.32 6.88
CA GLY A 236 -31.37 -12.36 7.62
C GLY A 236 -30.84 -11.02 8.10
N GLY A 237 -31.71 -10.15 8.63
CA GLY A 237 -31.29 -8.86 9.21
C GLY A 237 -30.53 -9.00 10.54
N VAL A 238 -29.69 -8.01 10.85
CA VAL A 238 -28.89 -7.93 12.09
C VAL A 238 -29.22 -6.68 12.91
N THR A 239 -29.10 -6.78 14.23
CA THR A 239 -29.22 -5.66 15.18
C THR A 239 -28.07 -5.70 16.17
N ALA A 240 -27.70 -4.58 16.77
CA ALA A 240 -26.67 -4.54 17.79
C ALA A 240 -27.12 -3.77 19.04
N GLU A 241 -26.62 -4.21 20.19
CA GLU A 241 -26.83 -3.53 21.48
C GLU A 241 -25.49 -3.12 22.08
N ALA A 242 -25.43 -1.90 22.63
CA ALA A 242 -24.25 -1.45 23.38
C ALA A 242 -24.07 -2.32 24.64
N LEU A 243 -22.84 -2.76 24.88
CA LEU A 243 -22.48 -3.46 26.11
C LEU A 243 -22.45 -2.48 27.29
N ASP A 244 -22.85 -2.96 28.47
CA ASP A 244 -22.70 -2.21 29.72
C ASP A 244 -21.21 -1.99 30.02
N ASP A 245 -20.84 -0.79 30.47
CA ASP A 245 -19.45 -0.42 30.79
C ASP A 245 -18.74 -1.44 31.70
N ALA A 246 -19.47 -2.05 32.65
CA ALA A 246 -18.91 -3.06 33.54
C ALA A 246 -18.56 -4.35 32.79
N VAL A 247 -19.37 -4.75 31.80
CA VAL A 247 -19.12 -5.93 30.96
C VAL A 247 -17.96 -5.66 30.01
N SER A 248 -17.95 -4.50 29.35
CA SER A 248 -16.84 -4.07 28.49
C SER A 248 -15.52 -4.05 29.26
N SER A 249 -15.53 -3.48 30.47
CA SER A 249 -14.35 -3.45 31.35
C SER A 249 -13.91 -4.86 31.77
N GLU A 250 -14.85 -5.74 32.11
CA GLU A 250 -14.53 -7.13 32.48
C GLU A 250 -13.92 -7.89 31.30
N ASN A 251 -14.46 -7.74 30.09
CA ASN A 251 -13.90 -8.36 28.88
C ASN A 251 -12.51 -7.82 28.56
N MET A 252 -12.29 -6.50 28.67
CA MET A 252 -10.98 -5.91 28.46
C MET A 252 -9.95 -6.38 29.50
N ASP A 253 -10.34 -6.49 30.77
CA ASP A 253 -9.45 -6.98 31.82
C ASP A 253 -9.12 -8.48 31.63
N THR A 254 -10.13 -9.30 31.30
CA THR A 254 -10.01 -10.77 31.30
C THR A 254 -9.54 -11.36 29.99
N LEU A 255 -10.02 -10.84 28.85
CA LEU A 255 -9.70 -11.36 27.52
C LEU A 255 -8.47 -10.65 26.96
N TRP A 256 -8.52 -9.32 26.79
CA TRP A 256 -7.37 -8.54 26.32
C TRP A 256 -6.22 -8.57 27.33
N GLY A 257 -6.46 -8.13 28.57
CA GLY A 257 -5.46 -8.10 29.62
C GLY A 257 -4.90 -9.49 29.95
N GLY A 258 -5.78 -10.50 30.01
CA GLY A 258 -5.39 -11.89 30.24
C GLY A 258 -4.54 -12.48 29.11
N PHE A 259 -4.88 -12.20 27.84
CA PHE A 259 -4.08 -12.62 26.69
C PHE A 259 -2.70 -11.96 26.70
N HIS A 260 -2.63 -10.65 26.92
CA HIS A 260 -1.36 -9.94 26.98
C HIS A 260 -0.47 -10.39 28.15
N GLU A 261 -1.05 -10.61 29.33
CA GLU A 261 -0.29 -11.19 30.45
C GLU A 261 0.19 -12.62 30.11
N PHE A 262 -0.65 -13.42 29.45
CA PHE A 262 -0.29 -14.76 29.02
C PHE A 262 0.90 -14.75 28.05
N ARG A 263 0.85 -13.87 27.04
CA ARG A 263 1.87 -13.63 26.02
C ARG A 263 3.16 -13.14 26.64
N ASP A 264 3.12 -12.05 27.40
CA ASP A 264 4.32 -11.40 27.95
C ASP A 264 5.12 -12.32 28.88
N ASN A 265 4.44 -13.23 29.58
CA ASN A 265 5.08 -14.26 30.40
C ASN A 265 5.68 -15.44 29.60
N ARG A 266 5.47 -15.48 28.28
CA ARG A 266 5.78 -16.62 27.40
C ARG A 266 6.41 -16.23 26.06
N LEU A 267 6.89 -15.01 25.88
CA LEU A 267 7.55 -14.59 24.63
C LEU A 267 8.66 -15.56 24.20
N ASP A 268 9.48 -16.07 25.14
CA ASP A 268 10.52 -17.07 24.84
C ASP A 268 9.96 -18.40 24.30
N GLU A 269 8.72 -18.78 24.68
CA GLU A 269 8.02 -19.98 24.22
C GLU A 269 7.28 -19.74 22.89
N MET A 270 6.97 -18.48 22.56
CA MET A 270 6.22 -18.03 21.38
C MET A 270 7.12 -17.63 20.21
N GLY A 271 8.42 -17.94 20.27
CA GLY A 271 9.37 -17.61 19.22
C GLY A 271 8.95 -18.18 17.86
N GLY A 272 8.71 -17.29 16.88
CA GLY A 272 8.32 -17.64 15.53
C GLY A 272 6.85 -18.03 15.34
N MET A 273 5.99 -17.77 16.32
CA MET A 273 4.54 -17.90 16.18
C MET A 273 3.92 -16.65 15.56
N SER A 274 2.80 -16.81 14.87
CA SER A 274 1.93 -15.71 14.50
C SER A 274 1.07 -15.20 15.67
N TYR A 275 0.40 -14.07 15.48
CA TYR A 275 -0.53 -13.51 16.45
C TYR A 275 -1.75 -14.43 16.62
N GLU A 276 -2.29 -14.94 15.50
CA GLU A 276 -3.38 -15.93 15.46
C GLU A 276 -3.00 -17.19 16.25
N GLU A 277 -1.84 -17.79 15.97
CA GLU A 277 -1.37 -19.01 16.66
C GLU A 277 -1.27 -18.80 18.18
N ALA A 278 -0.90 -17.60 18.62
CA ALA A 278 -0.81 -17.25 20.03
C ALA A 278 -2.19 -17.09 20.68
N ILE A 279 -3.15 -16.45 20.00
CA ILE A 279 -4.55 -16.35 20.44
C ILE A 279 -5.17 -17.74 20.53
N ASP A 280 -5.00 -18.56 19.50
CA ASP A 280 -5.46 -19.94 19.47
C ASP A 280 -4.92 -20.76 20.65
N TRP A 281 -3.64 -20.57 20.96
CA TRP A 281 -3.02 -21.20 22.11
C TRP A 281 -3.65 -20.72 23.42
N TYR A 282 -3.92 -19.42 23.56
CA TYR A 282 -4.60 -18.85 24.72
C TYR A 282 -6.01 -19.42 24.89
N ILE A 283 -6.81 -19.48 23.81
CA ILE A 283 -8.16 -20.05 23.77
C ILE A 283 -8.14 -21.49 24.27
N GLN A 284 -7.27 -22.32 23.69
CA GLN A 284 -7.14 -23.73 24.06
C GLN A 284 -6.66 -23.92 25.50
N ARG A 285 -5.77 -23.05 25.98
CA ARG A 285 -5.17 -23.15 27.30
C ARG A 285 -6.18 -22.92 28.42
N TRP A 286 -7.06 -21.95 28.24
CA TRP A 286 -8.09 -21.57 29.22
C TRP A 286 -9.43 -22.25 28.98
N GLY A 287 -9.61 -22.89 27.82
CA GLY A 287 -10.80 -23.64 27.48
C GLY A 287 -12.01 -22.74 27.26
N TYR A 288 -11.81 -21.59 26.60
CA TYR A 288 -12.91 -20.74 26.15
C TYR A 288 -13.74 -21.53 25.11
N THR A 289 -15.05 -21.58 25.34
CA THR A 289 -16.01 -22.26 24.47
C THR A 289 -17.33 -21.50 24.37
N ASP A 290 -17.42 -20.32 24.96
CA ASP A 290 -18.62 -19.50 24.87
C ASP A 290 -18.42 -18.49 23.74
N ASP A 291 -19.44 -18.40 22.88
CA ASP A 291 -19.40 -17.58 21.68
C ASP A 291 -19.14 -16.10 22.03
N GLU A 292 -19.64 -15.63 23.18
CA GLU A 292 -19.45 -14.25 23.62
C GLU A 292 -17.98 -13.86 23.84
N ALA A 293 -17.17 -14.75 24.44
CA ALA A 293 -15.74 -14.52 24.64
C ALA A 293 -14.95 -14.70 23.35
N LEU A 294 -15.35 -15.64 22.49
CA LEU A 294 -14.69 -15.90 21.20
C LEU A 294 -14.88 -14.72 20.25
N ASP A 295 -16.12 -14.25 20.05
CA ASP A 295 -16.41 -13.08 19.20
C ASP A 295 -15.64 -11.82 19.66
N PHE A 296 -15.39 -11.68 20.97
CA PHE A 296 -14.62 -10.57 21.51
C PHE A 296 -13.11 -10.72 21.25
N LEU A 297 -12.58 -11.95 21.27
CA LEU A 297 -11.20 -12.24 20.89
C LEU A 297 -10.98 -12.01 19.38
N ASP A 298 -11.97 -12.35 18.55
CA ASP A 298 -11.93 -12.08 17.10
C ASP A 298 -11.90 -10.57 16.82
N LEU A 299 -12.68 -9.77 17.58
CA LEU A 299 -12.60 -8.31 17.49
C LEU A 299 -11.23 -7.76 17.89
N ILE A 300 -10.60 -8.35 18.92
CA ILE A 300 -9.24 -7.99 19.33
C ILE A 300 -8.26 -8.28 18.19
N GLU A 301 -8.35 -9.45 17.59
CA GLU A 301 -7.53 -9.87 16.47
C GLU A 301 -7.69 -8.93 15.27
N ALA A 302 -8.92 -8.67 14.83
CA ALA A 302 -9.21 -7.73 13.74
C ALA A 302 -8.64 -6.32 14.03
N SER A 303 -8.71 -5.84 15.27
CA SER A 303 -8.14 -4.55 15.65
C SER A 303 -6.62 -4.52 15.52
N VAL A 304 -5.96 -5.63 15.82
CA VAL A 304 -4.50 -5.80 15.67
C VAL A 304 -4.09 -5.87 14.21
N GLU A 305 -4.89 -6.53 13.37
CA GLU A 305 -4.67 -6.56 11.93
C GLU A 305 -4.75 -5.16 11.33
N VAL A 306 -5.74 -4.36 11.75
CA VAL A 306 -5.87 -2.96 11.30
C VAL A 306 -4.67 -2.13 11.73
N GLU A 307 -4.24 -2.22 12.98
CA GLU A 307 -3.07 -1.46 13.47
C GLU A 307 -1.77 -1.82 12.71
N ASN A 308 -1.64 -3.06 12.24
CA ASN A 308 -0.42 -3.55 11.58
C ASN A 308 -0.55 -3.69 10.05
N ALA A 309 -1.72 -3.38 9.49
CA ALA A 309 -2.09 -3.60 8.09
C ALA A 309 -1.89 -5.04 7.57
N GLY A 310 -1.69 -6.01 8.47
CA GLY A 310 -1.33 -7.39 8.11
C GLY A 310 -2.32 -8.38 8.71
N ASP A 311 -2.48 -9.51 8.04
CA ASP A 311 -3.28 -10.63 8.52
C ASP A 311 -2.64 -11.26 9.76
N SER A 312 -3.43 -11.55 10.79
CA SER A 312 -2.98 -12.05 12.09
C SER A 312 -2.15 -13.35 12.00
N SER A 313 -2.38 -14.16 10.96
CA SER A 313 -1.58 -15.36 10.64
C SER A 313 -0.15 -15.04 10.20
N MET A 314 0.10 -13.81 9.75
CA MET A 314 1.37 -13.31 9.20
C MET A 314 2.10 -12.33 10.12
N LEU A 315 1.53 -12.03 11.28
CA LEU A 315 2.00 -11.04 12.24
C LEU A 315 2.85 -11.69 13.35
N ASP A 316 4.13 -11.31 13.52
CA ASP A 316 4.98 -11.88 14.58
C ASP A 316 4.54 -11.40 15.97
N ILE A 317 4.13 -12.33 16.83
CA ILE A 317 3.63 -12.06 18.18
C ILE A 317 4.64 -11.38 19.10
N ASN A 318 5.95 -11.58 18.88
CA ASN A 318 7.01 -11.07 19.74
C ASN A 318 7.40 -9.63 19.41
N GLU A 319 7.27 -9.24 18.14
CA GLU A 319 7.60 -7.89 17.69
C GLU A 319 6.42 -6.92 17.80
N ILE A 320 5.18 -7.42 17.79
CA ILE A 320 3.99 -6.61 18.00
C ILE A 320 3.82 -6.27 19.49
N LYS A 321 4.12 -5.01 19.82
CA LYS A 321 4.12 -4.51 21.18
C LYS A 321 3.16 -3.34 21.31
N PHE A 322 2.10 -3.50 22.10
CA PHE A 322 1.12 -2.45 22.37
C PHE A 322 1.43 -1.58 23.61
N PHE A 323 2.51 -1.89 24.34
CA PHE A 323 2.92 -1.12 25.53
C PHE A 323 4.44 -0.93 25.69
N PRO A 324 5.28 -0.76 24.63
CA PRO A 324 6.69 -0.49 24.87
C PRO A 324 6.87 0.86 25.57
N PRO A 325 7.70 0.92 26.63
CA PRO A 325 8.16 2.19 27.18
C PRO A 325 8.80 3.04 26.06
N GLY A 326 8.22 4.21 25.76
CA GLY A 326 8.70 5.13 24.72
C GLY A 326 8.01 5.04 23.35
N TYR A 327 7.01 4.16 23.19
CA TYR A 327 6.15 4.09 22.01
C TYR A 327 4.74 4.67 22.24
N ALA A 328 4.27 4.72 23.49
CA ALA A 328 3.08 5.47 23.84
C ALA A 328 3.38 6.98 23.75
N VAL A 329 3.14 7.53 22.56
CA VAL A 329 3.20 8.97 22.28
C VAL A 329 1.78 9.40 21.95
N ASP A 330 1.27 10.38 22.69
CA ASP A 330 -0.02 10.97 22.37
C ASP A 330 0.04 11.49 20.92
N SER A 331 -1.07 11.39 20.18
CA SER A 331 -1.09 11.76 18.76
C SER A 331 -2.16 12.81 18.45
N TYR A 332 -1.88 13.65 17.46
CA TYR A 332 -2.86 14.60 16.93
C TYR A 332 -3.54 14.00 15.70
N TYR A 333 -4.86 14.12 15.64
CA TYR A 333 -5.62 13.80 14.43
C TYR A 333 -5.45 14.91 13.40
N MET A 334 -4.81 14.59 12.28
CA MET A 334 -4.39 15.55 11.26
C MET A 334 -5.48 15.85 10.24
N SER A 335 -6.48 14.97 10.09
CA SER A 335 -7.56 15.17 9.13
C SER A 335 -8.63 16.12 9.68
N VAL A 336 -8.23 17.38 9.87
CA VAL A 336 -9.09 18.47 10.33
C VAL A 336 -8.93 19.69 9.43
N PRO A 337 -9.92 20.60 9.37
CA PRO A 337 -9.77 21.88 8.67
C PRO A 337 -8.50 22.61 9.11
N GLY A 338 -7.79 23.20 8.14
CA GLY A 338 -6.50 23.86 8.37
C GLY A 338 -5.28 22.94 8.28
N ALA A 339 -5.46 21.62 8.38
CA ALA A 339 -4.41 20.61 8.26
C ALA A 339 -4.68 19.65 7.08
N GLY A 340 -4.69 18.35 7.34
CA GLY A 340 -4.53 17.28 6.38
C GLY A 340 -3.06 16.91 6.23
N PHE A 341 -2.72 15.64 6.49
CA PHE A 341 -1.33 15.25 6.57
C PHE A 341 -0.60 15.35 5.22
N GLY A 342 -1.32 15.02 4.13
CA GLY A 342 -0.86 15.21 2.76
C GLY A 342 -0.84 16.68 2.31
N ASN A 343 -1.80 17.50 2.74
CA ASN A 343 -1.74 18.96 2.51
C ASN A 343 -0.51 19.58 3.19
N ILE A 344 -0.21 19.19 4.43
CA ILE A 344 0.98 19.64 5.15
C ILE A 344 2.26 19.16 4.47
N ALA A 345 2.29 17.92 3.97
CA ALA A 345 3.41 17.45 3.15
C ALA A 345 3.63 18.35 1.92
N ALA A 346 2.55 18.74 1.24
CA ALA A 346 2.62 19.65 0.10
C ALA A 346 3.08 21.07 0.48
N ARG A 347 2.59 21.62 1.60
CA ARG A 347 3.06 22.92 2.13
C ARG A 347 4.55 22.89 2.43
N TYR A 348 4.99 21.83 3.11
CA TYR A 348 6.40 21.65 3.48
C TYR A 348 7.30 21.53 2.23
N ALA A 349 6.84 20.78 1.21
CA ALA A 349 7.57 20.59 -0.04
C ALA A 349 7.53 21.79 -0.99
N ALA A 350 6.58 22.73 -0.84
CA ALA A 350 6.35 23.83 -1.77
C ALA A 350 7.59 24.71 -2.01
N GLN A 351 8.43 24.89 -0.99
CA GLN A 351 9.69 25.63 -1.08
C GLN A 351 10.72 24.97 -2.02
N TYR A 352 10.55 23.69 -2.34
CA TYR A 352 11.40 22.90 -3.24
C TYR A 352 10.71 22.54 -4.56
N SER A 353 9.54 23.11 -4.84
CA SER A 353 8.71 22.78 -6.02
C SER A 353 9.46 22.85 -7.36
N SER A 354 10.45 23.74 -7.50
CA SER A 354 11.28 23.83 -8.72
C SER A 354 12.22 22.65 -8.93
N SER A 355 12.50 21.88 -7.87
CA SER A 355 13.35 20.69 -7.86
C SER A 355 12.53 19.39 -7.86
N ILE A 356 11.20 19.45 -7.81
CA ILE A 356 10.33 18.27 -7.80
C ILE A 356 9.68 18.11 -9.17
N ARG A 357 9.84 16.94 -9.79
CA ARG A 357 9.14 16.54 -11.01
C ARG A 357 8.13 15.47 -10.65
N LEU A 358 6.85 15.82 -10.78
CA LEU A 358 5.71 14.90 -10.66
C LEU A 358 5.56 14.10 -11.96
N ASN A 359 4.70 13.08 -11.94
CA ASN A 359 4.43 12.17 -13.07
C ASN A 359 5.72 11.67 -13.73
N SER A 360 6.69 11.28 -12.92
CA SER A 360 8.05 10.92 -13.32
C SER A 360 8.45 9.58 -12.69
N ARG A 361 7.87 8.49 -13.20
CA ARG A 361 8.07 7.13 -12.70
C ARG A 361 9.46 6.61 -13.07
N VAL A 362 10.32 6.41 -12.07
CA VAL A 362 11.63 5.78 -12.29
C VAL A 362 11.45 4.31 -12.60
N VAL A 363 12.15 3.82 -13.61
CA VAL A 363 12.13 2.42 -14.06
C VAL A 363 13.50 1.76 -14.02
N ASP A 364 14.58 2.54 -13.97
CA ASP A 364 15.94 2.02 -13.95
C ASP A 364 16.92 2.96 -13.23
N VAL A 365 17.84 2.38 -12.45
CA VAL A 365 18.94 3.06 -11.76
C VAL A 365 20.24 2.29 -12.02
N ASP A 366 21.05 2.81 -12.94
CA ASP A 366 22.33 2.23 -13.33
C ASP A 366 23.51 3.03 -12.76
N SER A 367 24.19 2.43 -11.79
CA SER A 367 25.38 2.98 -11.13
C SER A 367 26.72 2.49 -11.71
N GLU A 368 26.70 1.62 -12.73
CA GLU A 368 27.88 1.11 -13.45
C GLU A 368 28.06 1.71 -14.85
N ALA A 369 26.99 2.26 -15.45
CA ALA A 369 27.04 2.91 -16.76
C ALA A 369 28.14 3.98 -16.85
N GLU A 370 28.36 4.73 -15.76
CA GLU A 370 29.39 5.77 -15.69
C GLU A 370 30.17 5.72 -14.36
N PRO A 371 31.48 6.01 -14.36
CA PRO A 371 32.34 5.82 -13.18
C PRO A 371 32.00 6.75 -11.99
N ASP A 372 31.50 7.96 -12.28
CA ASP A 372 31.36 9.02 -11.28
C ASP A 372 29.92 9.36 -10.89
N VAL A 373 28.94 8.79 -11.59
CA VAL A 373 27.51 9.11 -11.46
C VAL A 373 26.66 7.85 -11.65
N ALA A 374 25.49 7.82 -11.01
CA ALA A 374 24.42 6.93 -11.40
C ALA A 374 23.56 7.60 -12.48
N VAL A 375 23.13 6.79 -13.44
CA VAL A 375 22.18 7.11 -14.51
C VAL A 375 20.80 6.65 -14.04
N VAL A 376 19.82 7.55 -14.03
CA VAL A 376 18.45 7.27 -13.61
C VAL A 376 17.53 7.49 -14.79
N THR A 377 16.78 6.45 -15.15
CA THR A 377 15.83 6.45 -16.26
C THR A 377 14.41 6.48 -15.70
N TYR A 378 13.58 7.38 -16.24
CA TYR A 378 12.20 7.53 -15.81
C TYR A 378 11.26 7.79 -16.99
N VAL A 379 10.01 7.39 -16.84
CA VAL A 379 8.93 7.62 -17.80
C VAL A 379 8.09 8.80 -17.30
N GLY A 380 7.92 9.81 -18.15
CA GLY A 380 7.04 10.94 -17.85
C GLY A 380 5.57 10.63 -18.12
N GLU A 381 4.67 11.52 -17.69
CA GLU A 381 3.23 11.47 -17.98
C GLU A 381 2.90 11.29 -19.47
N ASP A 382 3.73 11.85 -20.34
CA ASP A 382 3.61 11.77 -21.79
C ASP A 382 4.07 10.42 -22.38
N GLY A 383 4.46 9.47 -21.54
CA GLY A 383 5.03 8.18 -21.92
C GLY A 383 6.47 8.28 -22.44
N VAL A 384 7.08 9.47 -22.43
CA VAL A 384 8.44 9.66 -22.95
C VAL A 384 9.45 9.25 -21.88
N THR A 385 10.37 8.39 -22.29
CA THR A 385 11.49 7.96 -21.44
C THR A 385 12.58 9.02 -21.41
N ARG A 386 13.07 9.34 -20.22
CA ARG A 386 14.05 10.39 -19.96
C ARG A 386 15.16 9.87 -19.08
N VAL A 387 16.34 10.46 -19.24
CA VAL A 387 17.53 10.07 -18.50
C VAL A 387 18.13 11.29 -17.81
N VAL A 388 18.44 11.14 -16.53
CA VAL A 388 19.15 12.12 -15.69
C VAL A 388 20.31 11.43 -14.96
N LYS A 389 21.26 12.22 -14.46
CA LYS A 389 22.47 11.68 -13.81
C LYS A 389 22.69 12.32 -12.45
N ALA A 390 23.20 11.57 -11.48
CA ALA A 390 23.56 12.12 -10.17
C ALA A 390 24.76 11.43 -9.52
N LYS A 391 25.48 12.17 -8.67
CA LYS A 391 26.60 11.61 -7.88
C LYS A 391 26.13 10.66 -6.77
N THR A 392 24.93 10.89 -6.24
CA THR A 392 24.22 10.04 -5.29
C THR A 392 22.73 9.95 -5.66
N VAL A 393 22.10 8.81 -5.38
CA VAL A 393 20.66 8.57 -5.59
C VAL A 393 20.07 8.05 -4.29
N LEU A 394 18.96 8.61 -3.84
CA LEU A 394 18.18 8.12 -2.70
C LEU A 394 16.88 7.49 -3.20
N VAL A 395 16.69 6.21 -2.93
CA VAL A 395 15.47 5.47 -3.21
C VAL A 395 14.55 5.56 -2.00
N THR A 396 13.35 6.10 -2.19
CA THR A 396 12.31 6.20 -1.13
C THR A 396 10.97 5.59 -1.54
N VAL A 397 10.96 4.76 -2.59
CA VAL A 397 9.79 3.99 -3.01
C VAL A 397 9.37 3.03 -1.89
N SER A 398 8.10 2.62 -1.88
CA SER A 398 7.60 1.70 -0.86
C SER A 398 8.26 0.32 -0.96
N LEU A 399 8.23 -0.44 0.14
CA LEU A 399 8.64 -1.84 0.12
C LEU A 399 7.82 -2.65 -0.88
N GLY A 400 6.52 -2.35 -1.04
CA GLY A 400 5.67 -2.98 -2.07
C GLY A 400 6.18 -2.76 -3.50
N VAL A 401 6.64 -1.55 -3.84
CA VAL A 401 7.26 -1.26 -5.16
C VAL A 401 8.57 -2.03 -5.34
N LEU A 402 9.39 -2.15 -4.28
CA LEU A 402 10.62 -2.95 -4.33
C LEU A 402 10.32 -4.45 -4.53
N LYS A 403 9.29 -4.99 -3.85
CA LYS A 403 8.82 -6.38 -4.02
C LYS A 403 8.29 -6.63 -5.43
N ALA A 404 7.57 -5.66 -6.01
CA ALA A 404 7.04 -5.76 -7.36
C ALA A 404 8.13 -5.76 -8.45
N GLY A 405 9.36 -5.33 -8.13
CA GLY A 405 10.49 -5.35 -9.06
C GLY A 405 10.33 -4.40 -10.24
N THR A 406 9.53 -3.35 -10.11
CA THR A 406 9.23 -2.39 -11.19
C THR A 406 10.36 -1.38 -11.45
N VAL A 407 11.36 -1.32 -10.56
CA VAL A 407 12.58 -0.53 -10.72
C VAL A 407 13.76 -1.47 -10.90
N ASN A 408 14.42 -1.39 -12.05
CA ASN A 408 15.66 -2.11 -12.30
C ASN A 408 16.85 -1.42 -11.60
N PHE A 409 17.78 -2.22 -11.06
CA PHE A 409 19.00 -1.75 -10.44
C PHE A 409 20.22 -2.39 -11.09
N VAL A 410 21.17 -1.57 -11.53
CA VAL A 410 22.46 -2.00 -12.07
C VAL A 410 23.60 -1.42 -11.22
N PRO A 411 24.46 -2.24 -10.59
CA PRO A 411 24.37 -3.70 -10.51
C PRO A 411 23.13 -4.14 -9.72
N ALA A 412 22.74 -5.41 -9.89
CA ALA A 412 21.68 -6.00 -9.08
C ALA A 412 21.94 -5.79 -7.58
N LEU A 413 20.86 -5.59 -6.83
CA LEU A 413 20.94 -5.41 -5.38
C LEU A 413 21.58 -6.64 -4.70
N PRO A 414 22.33 -6.46 -3.59
CA PRO A 414 22.93 -7.57 -2.86
C PRO A 414 21.92 -8.63 -2.41
N GLU A 415 22.34 -9.90 -2.36
CA GLU A 415 21.47 -11.04 -2.00
C GLU A 415 20.79 -10.88 -0.63
N ASN A 416 21.48 -10.30 0.38
CA ASN A 416 20.88 -10.03 1.69
C ASN A 416 19.75 -9.00 1.60
N LYS A 417 19.91 -7.95 0.80
CA LYS A 417 18.88 -6.94 0.58
C LYS A 417 17.68 -7.52 -0.16
N LEU A 418 17.90 -8.30 -1.21
CA LEU A 418 16.83 -8.98 -1.94
C LEU A 418 16.07 -9.97 -1.04
N ALA A 419 16.77 -10.71 -0.19
CA ALA A 419 16.15 -11.60 0.79
C ALA A 419 15.28 -10.85 1.81
N SER A 420 15.73 -9.69 2.29
CA SER A 420 14.92 -8.83 3.16
C SER A 420 13.71 -8.22 2.44
N ILE A 421 13.87 -7.76 1.19
CA ILE A 421 12.74 -7.27 0.38
C ILE A 421 11.67 -8.35 0.25
N GLU A 422 12.07 -9.59 -0.05
CA GLU A 422 11.13 -10.72 -0.18
C GLU A 422 10.48 -11.10 1.15
N ALA A 423 11.26 -11.19 2.23
CA ALA A 423 10.81 -11.75 3.50
C ALA A 423 10.00 -10.78 4.39
N MET A 424 10.24 -9.46 4.30
CA MET A 424 9.51 -8.49 5.11
C MET A 424 8.02 -8.48 4.76
N GLY A 425 7.16 -8.32 5.77
CA GLY A 425 5.74 -8.12 5.58
C GLY A 425 5.46 -6.75 4.98
N PHE A 426 4.55 -6.68 4.01
CA PHE A 426 4.03 -5.42 3.50
C PHE A 426 2.51 -5.53 3.35
N GLY A 427 1.81 -4.83 4.22
CA GLY A 427 0.40 -5.01 4.47
C GLY A 427 -0.48 -4.02 3.72
N THR A 428 -1.78 -4.29 3.73
CA THR A 428 -2.83 -3.45 3.17
C THR A 428 -3.85 -3.15 4.25
N ILE A 429 -4.09 -1.86 4.48
CA ILE A 429 -5.21 -1.34 5.25
C ILE A 429 -5.94 -0.34 4.36
N ASN A 430 -7.26 -0.44 4.32
CA ASN A 430 -8.13 0.47 3.61
C ASN A 430 -9.19 1.07 4.52
N LYS A 431 -9.69 2.23 4.11
CA LYS A 431 -10.69 3.01 4.83
C LYS A 431 -11.96 3.15 4.02
N CYS A 432 -13.09 3.16 4.73
CA CYS A 432 -14.34 3.70 4.24
C CYS A 432 -14.67 4.96 5.06
N ILE A 433 -14.54 6.13 4.43
CA ILE A 433 -14.76 7.44 5.04
C ILE A 433 -16.14 7.92 4.63
N LEU A 434 -17.00 8.23 5.60
CA LEU A 434 -18.39 8.63 5.40
C LEU A 434 -18.60 10.01 5.99
N SER A 435 -19.37 10.86 5.30
CA SER A 435 -19.85 12.11 5.92
C SER A 435 -21.23 12.54 5.44
N TRP A 436 -21.90 13.30 6.31
CA TRP A 436 -23.24 13.80 6.11
C TRP A 436 -23.25 15.34 6.15
N ASN A 437 -24.22 15.94 5.47
CA ASN A 437 -24.46 17.38 5.45
C ASN A 437 -25.52 17.80 6.48
N ASP A 438 -26.39 16.89 6.89
CA ASP A 438 -27.41 17.12 7.91
C ASP A 438 -26.91 16.64 9.28
N ASP A 439 -26.82 17.55 10.25
CA ASP A 439 -26.42 17.24 11.63
C ASP A 439 -27.36 16.21 12.28
N ALA A 440 -28.61 16.09 11.81
CA ALA A 440 -29.56 15.09 12.30
C ALA A 440 -29.14 13.64 11.98
N ALA A 441 -28.19 13.43 11.05
CA ALA A 441 -27.61 12.12 10.77
C ALA A 441 -26.71 11.60 11.90
N MET A 442 -26.27 12.47 12.84
CA MET A 442 -25.47 12.09 14.00
C MET A 442 -26.34 11.40 15.06
N VAL A 443 -26.66 10.13 14.79
CA VAL A 443 -27.47 9.27 15.65
C VAL A 443 -26.62 8.45 16.65
N TRP A 444 -25.30 8.51 16.51
CA TRP A 444 -24.33 7.95 17.45
C TRP A 444 -23.99 8.96 18.57
N PRO A 445 -23.44 8.51 19.72
CA PRO A 445 -23.04 9.41 20.79
C PRO A 445 -21.96 10.41 20.35
N GLU A 446 -22.19 11.71 20.57
CA GLU A 446 -21.29 12.80 20.14
C GLU A 446 -19.92 12.76 20.84
N ASP A 447 -19.91 12.37 22.11
CA ASP A 447 -18.70 12.36 22.97
C ASP A 447 -17.85 11.07 22.81
N GLU A 448 -18.33 10.08 22.06
CA GLU A 448 -17.64 8.81 21.86
C GLU A 448 -16.79 8.85 20.59
N MET A 449 -15.48 8.67 20.74
CA MET A 449 -14.54 8.72 19.59
C MET A 449 -14.47 7.41 18.81
N TRP A 450 -14.78 6.28 19.46
CA TRP A 450 -14.60 4.96 18.88
C TRP A 450 -15.82 4.08 19.13
N PHE A 451 -16.23 3.33 18.10
CA PHE A 451 -17.24 2.28 18.19
C PHE A 451 -16.65 0.98 17.69
N MET A 452 -16.84 -0.09 18.45
CA MET A 452 -16.39 -1.43 18.09
C MET A 452 -17.59 -2.35 18.01
N LEU A 453 -17.74 -3.07 16.91
CA LEU A 453 -18.82 -4.02 16.69
C LEU A 453 -18.30 -5.46 16.81
N ILE A 454 -18.75 -6.14 17.84
CA ILE A 454 -18.54 -7.57 18.07
C ILE A 454 -19.54 -8.33 17.20
N THR A 455 -19.03 -9.11 16.25
CA THR A 455 -19.83 -9.90 15.30
C THR A 455 -19.68 -11.40 15.58
N PRO A 456 -20.76 -12.21 15.53
CA PRO A 456 -20.66 -13.67 15.65
C PRO A 456 -19.79 -14.29 14.55
N ASP A 457 -19.04 -15.37 14.81
CA ASP A 457 -18.20 -16.07 13.81
C ASP A 457 -18.98 -16.63 12.58
N GLU A 458 -18.93 -15.90 11.46
CA GLU A 458 -19.57 -16.17 10.16
C GLU A 458 -18.75 -15.58 8.99
N GLU A 459 -19.17 -15.82 7.73
CA GLU A 459 -18.40 -15.49 6.51
C GLU A 459 -18.10 -13.98 6.32
N THR A 460 -18.80 -13.09 7.04
CA THR A 460 -18.59 -11.62 6.99
C THR A 460 -18.07 -11.04 8.31
N SER A 461 -17.68 -11.88 9.26
CA SER A 461 -17.32 -11.49 10.62
C SER A 461 -15.96 -10.83 10.67
N GLY A 462 -15.77 -9.90 11.62
CA GLY A 462 -14.52 -9.15 11.77
C GLY A 462 -14.34 -7.96 10.81
N ARG A 463 -15.02 -7.94 9.65
CA ARG A 463 -14.92 -6.85 8.65
C ARG A 463 -15.65 -5.58 9.05
N TRP A 464 -15.02 -4.42 8.81
CA TRP A 464 -15.64 -3.10 9.03
C TRP A 464 -16.30 -2.97 10.42
N THR A 465 -15.61 -3.49 11.45
CA THR A 465 -16.10 -3.56 12.84
C THR A 465 -15.60 -2.41 13.70
N THR A 466 -14.55 -1.73 13.27
CA THR A 466 -13.90 -0.63 13.98
C THR A 466 -14.30 0.70 13.33
N PHE A 467 -14.85 1.63 14.10
CA PHE A 467 -15.30 2.94 13.62
C PHE A 467 -14.69 4.07 14.45
N PHE A 468 -14.10 5.03 13.77
CA PHE A 468 -13.63 6.28 14.33
C PHE A 468 -14.63 7.42 14.07
N ASN A 469 -14.91 8.22 15.10
CA ASN A 469 -15.78 9.38 15.06
C ASN A 469 -14.99 10.70 15.17
N PRO A 470 -14.59 11.30 14.03
CA PRO A 470 -13.97 12.63 14.02
C PRO A 470 -14.97 13.80 14.04
N SER A 471 -16.26 13.56 14.29
CA SER A 471 -17.31 14.58 14.05
C SER A 471 -17.08 15.88 14.83
N SER A 472 -16.65 15.80 16.08
CA SER A 472 -16.37 16.97 16.93
C SER A 472 -15.15 17.77 16.45
N LEU A 473 -14.13 17.08 15.91
CA LEU A 473 -12.92 17.69 15.35
C LEU A 473 -13.17 18.32 13.97
N LYS A 474 -14.08 17.73 13.18
CA LYS A 474 -14.46 18.23 11.85
C LYS A 474 -15.58 19.27 11.92
N GLY A 475 -16.38 19.29 12.98
CA GLY A 475 -17.55 20.15 13.12
C GLY A 475 -18.72 19.75 12.21
N LYS A 476 -18.76 18.49 11.77
CA LYS A 476 -19.86 17.89 10.97
C LYS A 476 -19.89 16.37 11.14
N PRO A 477 -21.04 15.70 10.94
CA PRO A 477 -21.13 14.26 11.10
C PRO A 477 -20.20 13.55 10.10
N SER A 478 -19.27 12.76 10.63
CA SER A 478 -18.29 12.00 9.87
C SER A 478 -17.91 10.73 10.62
N LEU A 479 -17.73 9.64 9.88
CA LEU A 479 -17.23 8.37 10.40
C LEU A 479 -16.13 7.83 9.50
N THR A 480 -15.24 7.01 10.05
CA THR A 480 -14.25 6.26 9.28
C THR A 480 -14.21 4.85 9.80
N SER A 481 -14.41 3.88 8.92
CA SER A 481 -14.21 2.46 9.22
C SER A 481 -12.98 1.93 8.50
N PHE A 482 -12.42 0.85 9.02
CA PHE A 482 -11.17 0.28 8.57
C PHE A 482 -11.31 -1.21 8.26
N VAL A 483 -10.51 -1.69 7.32
CA VAL A 483 -10.32 -3.11 6.99
C VAL A 483 -8.85 -3.33 6.67
N ALA A 484 -8.28 -4.45 7.08
CA ALA A 484 -6.87 -4.79 6.86
C ALA A 484 -6.68 -6.27 6.50
N GLY A 485 -5.42 -6.68 6.32
CA GLY A 485 -5.09 -8.09 6.08
C GLY A 485 -5.68 -8.66 4.79
N GLU A 486 -6.01 -9.95 4.80
CA GLU A 486 -6.62 -10.62 3.64
C GLU A 486 -7.97 -10.02 3.26
N ASP A 487 -8.74 -9.54 4.24
CA ASP A 487 -10.04 -8.91 4.01
C ASP A 487 -9.90 -7.60 3.23
N ALA A 488 -8.87 -6.79 3.49
CA ALA A 488 -8.62 -5.59 2.71
C ALA A 488 -8.24 -5.92 1.27
N VAL A 489 -7.45 -6.98 1.05
CA VAL A 489 -7.06 -7.44 -0.29
C VAL A 489 -8.27 -7.97 -1.07
N ALA A 490 -9.13 -8.76 -0.42
CA ALA A 490 -10.37 -9.25 -1.03
C ALA A 490 -11.32 -8.10 -1.37
N MET A 491 -11.44 -7.12 -0.47
CA MET A 491 -12.28 -5.94 -0.64
C MET A 491 -11.86 -5.07 -1.83
N GLU A 492 -10.58 -5.01 -2.18
CA GLU A 492 -10.12 -4.17 -3.31
C GLU A 492 -10.73 -4.57 -4.67
N GLY A 493 -11.27 -5.79 -4.79
CA GLY A 493 -12.03 -6.25 -5.95
C GLY A 493 -13.51 -5.81 -5.98
N GLN A 494 -14.03 -5.23 -4.89
CA GLN A 494 -15.40 -4.76 -4.75
C GLN A 494 -15.57 -3.31 -5.26
N SER A 495 -16.78 -2.98 -5.71
CA SER A 495 -17.20 -1.60 -6.01
C SER A 495 -17.38 -0.77 -4.73
N ASP A 496 -17.33 0.56 -4.85
CA ASP A 496 -17.59 1.46 -3.71
C ASP A 496 -19.00 1.26 -3.12
N GLU A 497 -19.97 0.90 -3.96
CA GLU A 497 -21.34 0.61 -3.53
C GLU A 497 -21.45 -0.67 -2.70
N GLU A 498 -20.73 -1.74 -3.07
CA GLU A 498 -20.67 -2.99 -2.31
C GLU A 498 -19.99 -2.77 -0.95
N VAL A 499 -18.86 -2.05 -0.94
CA VAL A 499 -18.17 -1.68 0.31
C VAL A 499 -19.06 -0.83 1.22
N LEU A 500 -19.77 0.14 0.64
CA LEU A 500 -20.70 0.96 1.38
C LEU A 500 -21.85 0.13 1.98
N GLU A 501 -22.36 -0.87 1.24
CA GLU A 501 -23.41 -1.76 1.73
C GLU A 501 -22.94 -2.56 2.94
N ASP A 502 -21.73 -3.12 2.90
CA ASP A 502 -21.13 -3.85 4.03
C ASP A 502 -20.98 -2.94 5.26
N VAL A 503 -20.38 -1.76 5.08
CA VAL A 503 -20.16 -0.78 6.16
C VAL A 503 -21.48 -0.28 6.75
N MET A 504 -22.47 0.03 5.90
CA MET A 504 -23.78 0.51 6.34
C MET A 504 -24.62 -0.59 6.99
N THR A 505 -24.40 -1.86 6.65
CA THR A 505 -25.03 -2.99 7.36
C THR A 505 -24.59 -3.00 8.82
N ASN A 506 -23.29 -2.88 9.08
CA ASN A 506 -22.75 -2.80 10.44
C ASN A 506 -23.23 -1.52 11.16
N LEU A 507 -23.18 -0.35 10.51
CA LEU A 507 -23.66 0.90 11.11
C LEU A 507 -25.15 0.88 11.44
N ARG A 508 -26.01 0.36 10.56
CA ARG A 508 -27.45 0.24 10.81
C ARG A 508 -27.79 -0.77 11.89
N SER A 509 -26.94 -1.78 12.11
CA SER A 509 -27.10 -2.70 13.23
C SER A 509 -26.97 -1.95 14.57
N MET A 510 -25.98 -1.04 14.69
CA MET A 510 -25.76 -0.22 15.90
C MET A 510 -26.72 0.96 16.00
N PHE A 511 -27.02 1.60 14.86
CA PHE A 511 -27.78 2.84 14.76
C PHE A 511 -28.87 2.72 13.67
N PRO A 512 -30.03 2.09 13.96
CA PRO A 512 -31.04 1.77 12.95
C PRO A 512 -31.63 2.97 12.20
N ASP A 513 -31.59 4.16 12.80
CA ASP A 513 -32.12 5.39 12.23
C ASP A 513 -31.07 6.18 11.39
N ILE A 514 -29.84 5.65 11.22
CA ILE A 514 -28.80 6.32 10.43
C ILE A 514 -29.21 6.45 8.96
N SER A 515 -29.08 7.65 8.40
CA SER A 515 -29.32 7.90 6.97
C SER A 515 -28.12 7.48 6.13
N ASP A 516 -28.33 7.30 4.82
CA ASP A 516 -27.20 7.15 3.89
C ASP A 516 -26.29 8.40 3.93
N PRO A 517 -24.96 8.22 3.80
CA PRO A 517 -24.01 9.33 3.74
C PRO A 517 -24.18 10.15 2.46
N ASP A 518 -23.89 11.45 2.56
CA ASP A 518 -23.89 12.35 1.40
C ASP A 518 -22.65 12.14 0.52
N ARG A 519 -21.55 11.67 1.10
CA ARG A 519 -20.40 11.18 0.33
C ARG A 519 -19.59 10.16 1.10
N VAL A 520 -18.96 9.31 0.30
CA VAL A 520 -18.20 8.14 0.69
C VAL A 520 -16.88 8.19 -0.07
N ILE A 521 -15.78 7.85 0.60
CA ILE A 521 -14.48 7.62 -0.02
C ILE A 521 -13.98 6.26 0.46
N VAL A 522 -13.67 5.38 -0.50
CA VAL A 522 -13.08 4.06 -0.24
C VAL A 522 -11.66 4.04 -0.79
N THR A 523 -10.69 3.66 0.05
CA THR A 523 -9.28 3.60 -0.35
C THR A 523 -8.92 2.20 -0.85
N ARG A 524 -7.91 2.10 -1.73
CA ARG A 524 -7.43 0.83 -2.30
C ARG A 524 -5.91 0.84 -2.48
N TRP A 525 -5.18 0.93 -1.37
CA TRP A 525 -3.72 1.13 -1.39
C TRP A 525 -2.93 -0.05 -1.99
N GLY A 526 -3.45 -1.28 -1.92
CA GLY A 526 -2.82 -2.49 -2.41
C GLY A 526 -2.72 -2.55 -3.94
N VAL A 527 -3.74 -2.07 -4.65
CA VAL A 527 -3.77 -2.00 -6.13
C VAL A 527 -3.21 -0.70 -6.71
N GLU A 528 -2.86 0.29 -5.88
CA GLU A 528 -2.19 1.51 -6.37
C GLU A 528 -0.74 1.21 -6.77
N GLU A 529 -0.45 1.22 -8.07
CA GLU A 529 0.84 0.79 -8.66
C GLU A 529 2.09 1.51 -8.12
N ASP A 530 1.91 2.70 -7.56
CA ASP A 530 2.96 3.55 -6.98
C ASP A 530 3.29 3.23 -5.53
N PHE A 531 2.46 2.42 -4.87
CA PHE A 531 2.57 2.13 -3.44
C PHE A 531 2.51 0.64 -3.15
N MET A 532 1.66 -0.12 -3.86
CA MET A 532 1.50 -1.57 -3.75
C MET A 532 1.21 -2.05 -2.32
N GLY A 533 0.45 -1.26 -1.55
CA GLY A 533 0.12 -1.50 -0.15
C GLY A 533 0.26 -0.29 0.75
N ALA A 534 -0.01 -0.52 2.04
CA ALA A 534 -0.07 0.50 3.08
C ALA A 534 1.24 0.62 3.85
N HIS A 535 1.73 -0.39 4.57
CA HIS A 535 3.01 -0.30 5.28
C HIS A 535 3.61 -1.65 5.70
N SER A 536 4.89 -1.63 6.09
CA SER A 536 5.60 -2.83 6.55
C SER A 536 5.14 -3.32 7.93
N TYR A 537 5.31 -4.62 8.20
CA TYR A 537 5.00 -5.27 9.48
C TYR A 537 5.97 -6.44 9.77
N PRO A 538 6.14 -6.86 11.04
CA PRO A 538 7.01 -7.97 11.41
C PRO A 538 6.39 -9.33 11.10
N VAL A 539 7.19 -10.24 10.52
CA VAL A 539 6.77 -11.58 10.07
C VAL A 539 7.34 -12.66 10.99
N PRO A 540 6.58 -13.72 11.33
CA PRO A 540 7.02 -14.81 12.18
C PRO A 540 8.40 -15.37 11.82
N GLY A 541 9.30 -15.37 12.79
CA GLY A 541 10.64 -15.96 12.64
C GLY A 541 11.65 -15.10 11.88
N ARG A 542 11.33 -13.83 11.64
CA ARG A 542 12.22 -12.81 11.08
C ARG A 542 12.61 -11.79 12.15
N ASP A 543 13.81 -11.24 12.05
CA ASP A 543 14.20 -10.04 12.80
C ASP A 543 13.97 -8.82 11.91
N ILE A 544 12.92 -8.06 12.22
CA ILE A 544 12.55 -6.87 11.44
C ILE A 544 13.62 -5.77 11.50
N ALA A 545 14.37 -5.67 12.60
CA ALA A 545 15.44 -4.69 12.73
C ALA A 545 16.64 -5.08 11.86
N GLU A 546 16.97 -6.37 11.77
CA GLU A 546 17.97 -6.88 10.83
C GLU A 546 17.54 -6.65 9.37
N ASP A 547 16.27 -6.91 9.04
CA ASP A 547 15.74 -6.68 7.70
C ASP A 547 15.74 -5.19 7.32
N ALA A 548 15.29 -4.32 8.22
CA ALA A 548 15.34 -2.88 8.03
C ALA A 548 16.79 -2.38 7.86
N ALA A 549 17.73 -2.93 8.62
CA ALA A 549 19.15 -2.63 8.49
C ALA A 549 19.67 -3.03 7.11
N ASN A 550 19.42 -4.27 6.65
CA ASN A 550 19.79 -4.73 5.30
C ASN A 550 19.16 -3.83 4.21
N LEU A 551 17.91 -3.43 4.39
CA LEU A 551 17.21 -2.57 3.44
C LEU A 551 17.80 -1.15 3.40
N SER A 552 18.24 -0.59 4.53
CA SER A 552 18.89 0.73 4.60
C SER A 552 20.31 0.77 4.06
N GLU A 553 20.98 -0.37 3.85
CA GLU A 553 22.39 -0.40 3.42
C GLU A 553 22.60 0.36 2.10
N THR A 554 23.59 1.27 2.09
CA THR A 554 23.99 1.98 0.87
C THR A 554 24.76 1.04 -0.07
N TYR A 555 24.39 1.03 -1.35
CA TYR A 555 25.07 0.28 -2.39
C TYR A 555 25.70 1.21 -3.42
N GLY A 556 27.03 1.34 -3.36
CA GLY A 556 27.77 2.22 -4.26
C GLY A 556 27.40 3.69 -4.05
N ARG A 557 26.51 4.22 -4.90
CA ARG A 557 25.96 5.59 -4.87
C ARG A 557 24.46 5.63 -4.57
N ILE A 558 23.85 4.47 -4.36
CA ILE A 558 22.41 4.27 -4.16
C ILE A 558 22.14 4.09 -2.66
N TYR A 559 21.34 4.99 -2.11
CA TYR A 559 20.92 5.06 -0.72
C TYR A 559 19.44 4.65 -0.65
N PHE A 560 18.98 4.20 0.52
CA PHE A 560 17.60 3.74 0.73
C PHE A 560 17.03 4.31 2.02
N ALA A 561 15.87 4.96 1.92
CA ALA A 561 15.13 5.48 3.06
C ALA A 561 13.64 5.16 2.93
N GLY A 562 12.88 5.27 4.01
CA GLY A 562 11.46 4.95 4.07
C GLY A 562 11.11 4.29 5.40
N GLU A 563 9.82 4.15 5.68
CA GLU A 563 9.39 3.54 6.95
C GLU A 563 9.92 2.12 7.16
N ALA A 564 10.08 1.34 6.08
CA ALA A 564 10.61 -0.03 6.12
C ALA A 564 12.14 -0.10 6.34
N THR A 565 12.86 1.01 6.31
CA THR A 565 14.33 1.04 6.44
C THR A 565 14.80 1.45 7.82
N GLY A 566 13.93 1.43 8.83
CA GLY A 566 14.27 1.86 10.19
C GLY A 566 13.43 1.19 11.27
N ASN A 567 13.69 1.57 12.53
CA ASN A 567 13.10 0.91 13.70
C ASN A 567 11.67 1.37 14.04
N ARG A 568 11.15 2.39 13.35
CA ARG A 568 9.77 2.92 13.50
C ARG A 568 8.97 2.61 12.24
N TRP A 569 8.91 1.34 11.89
CA TRP A 569 8.14 0.80 10.78
C TRP A 569 6.66 1.20 10.87
N GLY A 570 5.96 1.26 9.75
CA GLY A 570 4.55 1.64 9.72
C GLY A 570 4.27 3.15 9.79
N THR A 571 5.25 3.98 10.13
CA THR A 571 5.00 5.38 10.53
C THR A 571 5.63 6.42 9.60
N THR A 572 4.98 7.58 9.50
CA THR A 572 5.56 8.77 8.84
C THR A 572 6.79 9.30 9.57
N LEU A 573 6.86 9.13 10.89
CA LEU A 573 8.06 9.45 11.69
C LEU A 573 9.25 8.57 11.31
N GLY A 574 9.04 7.26 11.08
CA GLY A 574 10.08 6.37 10.58
C GLY A 574 10.59 6.79 9.20
N ALA A 575 9.67 7.15 8.30
CA ALA A 575 10.02 7.70 6.99
C ALA A 575 10.81 9.02 7.11
N TRP A 576 10.37 9.95 7.97
CA TRP A 576 11.06 11.21 8.24
C TRP A 576 12.50 10.99 8.71
N ASN A 577 12.69 10.18 9.75
CA ASN A 577 14.00 9.95 10.37
C ASN A 577 14.98 9.29 9.40
N THR A 578 14.54 8.27 8.66
CA THR A 578 15.40 7.57 7.69
C THR A 578 15.76 8.46 6.50
N GLY A 579 14.84 9.33 6.07
CA GLY A 579 15.10 10.34 5.04
C GLY A 579 16.19 11.33 5.45
N GLU A 580 16.12 11.85 6.67
CA GLU A 580 17.15 12.72 7.25
C GLU A 580 18.51 12.01 7.35
N GLU A 581 18.53 10.80 7.92
CA GLU A 581 19.75 10.01 8.12
C GLU A 581 20.51 9.79 6.81
N GLN A 582 19.80 9.34 5.77
CA GLN A 582 20.43 9.05 4.48
C GLN A 582 20.84 10.33 3.75
N ALA A 583 20.07 11.40 3.87
CA ALA A 583 20.45 12.71 3.33
C ALA A 583 21.74 13.25 3.95
N LEU A 584 21.92 13.11 5.27
CA LEU A 584 23.18 13.46 5.95
C LEU A 584 24.35 12.61 5.42
N ALA A 585 24.15 11.31 5.23
CA ALA A 585 25.17 10.42 4.68
C ALA A 585 25.54 10.79 3.22
N MET A 586 24.55 11.15 2.40
CA MET A 586 24.75 11.64 1.04
C MET A 586 25.52 12.97 1.04
N ALA A 587 25.14 13.92 1.88
CA ALA A 587 25.79 15.23 1.98
C ALA A 587 27.26 15.09 2.38
N GLN A 588 27.56 14.24 3.38
CA GLN A 588 28.93 13.92 3.80
C GLN A 588 29.78 13.37 2.63
N ARG A 589 29.21 12.44 1.85
CA ARG A 589 29.88 11.90 0.66
C ARG A 589 30.14 12.98 -0.39
N LEU A 590 29.18 13.85 -0.64
CA LEU A 590 29.28 14.92 -1.64
C LEU A 590 30.32 15.99 -1.25
N MET A 591 30.51 16.23 0.04
CA MET A 591 31.50 17.17 0.57
C MET A 591 32.93 16.62 0.68
N GLY A 592 33.16 15.36 0.29
CA GLY A 592 34.50 14.76 0.21
C GLY A 592 34.95 14.02 1.47
N GLY A 593 34.04 13.27 2.10
CA GLY A 593 34.36 12.29 3.15
C GLY A 593 35.44 11.27 2.75
#